data_AF-A0A941I7M9-F1
#
_entry.id   AF-A0A941I7M9-F1
#
_cell.length_a   1.000
_cell.length_b   1.000
_cell.length_c   1.000
_cell.angle_alpha   90.00
_cell.angle_beta   90.00
_cell.angle_gamma   90.00
#
_symmetry.space_group_name_H-M   'P 1'
#
loop_
_entity.id
_entity.type
_entity.pdbx_description
1 polymer ?
#
loop_
_entity_poly.entity_id
_entity_poly.type
_entity_poly.pdbx_seq_one_letter_code
_entity_poly.pdbx_strand_id
1 'polypeptide(L)'
;MLDIVGNFVDAMQKRLGPAETFRYVCGFMTAYLDLFCLPVVARESLELAKRFQRSEASTAQLEHARIQCWEFLDSKSASADFSESETCAIRAAICFLYAESPSEDISELLAWFLTLVEKMNVDKAVVDAACFLKTYFPDERGNHPEN
;
A
#
# COMPACT_ATOMS: atom_id res chain seq x y z
N MET A 1 6.57 -6.96 -14.02
CA MET A 1 6.27 -6.43 -12.67
C MET A 1 5.57 -7.49 -11.83
N LEU A 2 4.46 -8.06 -12.31
CA LEU A 2 3.72 -9.14 -11.63
C LEU A 2 4.60 -10.33 -11.22
N ASP A 3 5.45 -10.86 -12.11
CA ASP A 3 6.32 -12.01 -11.76
C ASP A 3 7.33 -11.71 -10.64
N ILE A 4 7.82 -10.47 -10.54
CA ILE A 4 8.77 -10.07 -9.49
C ILE A 4 8.03 -9.89 -8.16
N VAL A 5 6.87 -9.23 -8.20
CA VAL A 5 6.02 -9.00 -7.03
C VAL A 5 5.47 -10.32 -6.48
N GLY A 6 5.03 -11.23 -7.36
CA GLY A 6 4.58 -12.58 -7.01
C GLY A 6 5.66 -13.38 -6.30
N ASN A 7 6.84 -13.52 -6.92
CA ASN A 7 7.97 -14.23 -6.30
C ASN A 7 8.36 -13.66 -4.92
N PHE A 8 8.31 -12.33 -4.78
CA PHE A 8 8.60 -11.63 -3.53
C PHE A 8 7.55 -11.92 -2.46
N VAL A 9 6.26 -11.78 -2.77
CA VAL A 9 5.16 -12.07 -1.84
C VAL A 9 5.15 -13.53 -1.45
N ASP A 10 5.35 -14.46 -2.39
CA ASP A 10 5.45 -15.89 -2.12
C ASP A 10 6.57 -16.22 -1.14
N ALA A 11 7.75 -15.62 -1.34
CA ALA A 11 8.89 -15.78 -0.43
C ALA A 11 8.56 -15.26 0.98
N MET A 12 7.88 -14.11 1.08
CA MET A 12 7.44 -13.56 2.36
C MET A 12 6.40 -14.44 3.04
N GLN A 13 5.37 -14.89 2.31
CA GLN A 13 4.32 -15.77 2.84
C GLN A 13 4.91 -17.08 3.36
N LYS A 14 5.91 -17.66 2.67
CA LYS A 14 6.63 -18.85 3.16
C LYS A 14 7.40 -18.60 4.46
N ARG A 15 7.89 -17.38 4.68
CA ARG A 15 8.72 -17.03 5.84
C ARG A 15 7.91 -16.55 7.05
N LEU A 16 6.89 -15.73 6.82
CA LEU A 16 6.17 -14.98 7.87
C LEU A 16 4.71 -15.46 8.03
N GLY A 17 4.18 -16.18 7.04
CA GLY A 17 2.76 -16.52 6.94
C GLY A 17 1.93 -15.40 6.28
N PRO A 18 0.71 -15.71 5.77
CA PRO A 18 -0.08 -14.77 4.98
C PRO A 18 -0.48 -13.50 5.73
N ALA A 19 -0.91 -13.62 6.99
CA ALA A 19 -1.37 -12.48 7.78
C ALA A 19 -0.25 -11.46 8.04
N GLU A 20 0.95 -11.95 8.40
CA GLU A 20 2.09 -11.07 8.66
C GLU A 20 2.66 -10.48 7.37
N THR A 21 2.65 -11.24 6.27
CA THR A 21 2.98 -10.69 4.94
C THR A 21 2.02 -9.57 4.55
N PHE A 22 0.72 -9.72 4.78
CA PHE A 22 -0.25 -8.67 4.49
C PHE A 22 0.00 -7.42 5.34
N ARG A 23 0.21 -7.58 6.65
CA ARG A 23 0.57 -6.46 7.55
C ARG A 23 1.81 -5.73 7.06
N TYR A 24 2.84 -6.48 6.66
CA TYR A 24 4.07 -5.91 6.14
C TYR A 24 3.84 -5.15 4.83
N VAL A 25 3.10 -5.74 3.88
CA VAL A 25 2.77 -5.10 2.60
C VAL A 25 1.97 -3.80 2.83
N CYS A 26 1.02 -3.79 3.76
CA CYS A 26 0.35 -2.55 4.18
C CYS A 26 1.34 -1.52 4.79
N GLY A 27 2.32 -1.97 5.58
CA GLY A 27 3.40 -1.14 6.10
C GLY A 27 4.22 -0.48 4.99
N PHE A 28 4.62 -1.26 3.99
CA PHE A 28 5.30 -0.77 2.80
C PHE A 28 4.45 0.26 2.04
N MET A 29 3.18 -0.07 1.72
CA MET A 29 2.31 0.81 0.93
C MET A 29 2.07 2.16 1.62
N THR A 30 1.85 2.14 2.95
CA THR A 30 1.67 3.35 3.74
C THR A 30 2.94 4.20 3.80
N ALA A 31 4.09 3.60 4.13
CA ALA A 31 5.38 4.30 4.14
C ALA A 31 5.76 4.86 2.77
N TYR A 32 5.38 4.18 1.69
CA TYR A 32 5.64 4.62 0.34
C TYR A 32 4.77 5.82 -0.06
N LEU A 33 3.46 5.81 0.27
CA LEU A 33 2.57 6.94 0.01
C LEU A 33 2.92 8.20 0.81
N ASP A 34 3.63 8.09 1.93
CA ASP A 34 4.15 9.24 2.68
C ASP A 34 5.11 10.12 1.86
N LEU A 35 5.68 9.58 0.79
CA LEU A 35 6.58 10.32 -0.10
C LEU A 35 5.83 11.28 -1.05
N PHE A 36 4.50 11.28 -1.03
CA PHE A 36 3.67 11.99 -1.99
C PHE A 36 2.88 13.12 -1.34
N CYS A 37 2.61 14.17 -2.13
CA CYS A 37 1.63 15.19 -1.76
C CYS A 37 0.22 14.65 -2.02
N LEU A 38 -0.39 14.03 -1.00
CA LEU A 38 -1.70 13.39 -1.12
C LEU A 38 -2.89 14.36 -0.97
N PRO A 39 -4.01 14.10 -1.67
CA PRO A 39 -5.31 14.71 -1.37
C PRO A 39 -5.69 14.50 0.11
N VAL A 40 -6.49 15.40 0.67
CA VAL A 40 -6.86 15.37 2.10
C VAL A 40 -7.45 14.01 2.50
N VAL A 41 -8.40 13.50 1.71
CA VAL A 41 -9.05 12.20 1.97
C VAL A 41 -8.05 11.05 1.98
N ALA A 42 -7.11 11.00 1.02
CA ALA A 42 -6.07 9.97 0.98
C ALA A 42 -5.08 10.09 2.15
N ARG A 43 -4.75 11.31 2.58
CA ARG A 43 -3.86 11.59 3.70
C ARG A 43 -4.47 11.18 5.04
N GLU A 44 -5.74 11.50 5.25
CA GLU A 44 -6.47 11.10 6.46
C GLU A 44 -6.59 9.57 6.55
N SER A 45 -6.89 8.92 5.42
CA SER A 45 -6.87 7.46 5.30
C SER A 45 -5.50 6.84 5.58
N LEU A 46 -4.42 7.47 5.11
CA LEU A 46 -3.05 7.04 5.38
C LEU A 46 -2.73 7.09 6.88
N GLU A 47 -3.02 8.21 7.55
CA GLU A 47 -2.79 8.35 8.98
C GLU A 47 -3.63 7.36 9.80
N LEU A 48 -4.87 7.12 9.38
CA LEU A 48 -5.71 6.11 10.01
C LEU A 48 -5.15 4.69 9.85
N ALA A 49 -4.63 4.34 8.67
CA ALA A 49 -4.00 3.04 8.43
C ALA A 49 -2.77 2.82 9.31
N LYS A 50 -1.92 3.84 9.47
CA LYS A 50 -0.77 3.79 10.39
C LYS A 50 -1.20 3.62 11.84
N ARG A 51 -2.26 4.33 12.27
CA ARG A 51 -2.84 4.16 13.61
C ARG A 51 -3.37 2.74 13.81
N PHE A 52 -4.04 2.18 12.81
CA PHE A 52 -4.51 0.79 12.85
C PHE A 52 -3.36 -0.20 13.03
N GLN A 53 -2.24 -0.01 12.32
CA GLN A 53 -1.05 -0.85 12.46
C GLN A 53 -0.46 -0.83 13.89
N ARG A 54 -0.59 0.30 14.59
CA ARG A 54 -0.21 0.48 16.01
C ARG A 54 -1.32 0.09 17.00
N SER A 55 -2.43 -0.47 16.52
CA SER A 55 -3.61 -0.82 17.32
C SER A 55 -4.29 0.39 18.00
N GLU A 56 -4.17 1.58 17.40
CA GLU A 56 -4.77 2.86 17.84
C GLU A 56 -6.04 3.23 17.06
N ALA A 57 -6.50 2.35 16.17
CA ALA A 57 -7.72 2.47 15.40
C ALA A 57 -8.40 1.10 15.24
N SER A 58 -9.71 1.10 15.04
CA SER A 58 -10.51 -0.12 14.87
C SER A 58 -10.72 -0.48 13.40
N THR A 59 -11.11 -1.72 13.16
CA THR A 59 -11.52 -2.22 11.84
C THR A 59 -12.71 -1.44 11.27
N ALA A 60 -13.67 -1.05 12.10
CA ALA A 60 -14.79 -0.19 11.71
C ALA A 60 -14.34 1.19 11.22
N GLN A 61 -13.28 1.76 11.82
CA GLN A 61 -12.73 3.03 11.35
C GLN A 61 -12.07 2.88 9.98
N LEU A 62 -11.31 1.80 9.74
CA LEU A 62 -10.74 1.52 8.41
C LEU A 62 -11.81 1.37 7.34
N GLU A 63 -12.86 0.60 7.64
CA GLU A 63 -14.00 0.42 6.73
C GLU A 63 -14.68 1.75 6.41
N HIS A 64 -14.91 2.59 7.42
CA HIS A 64 -15.49 3.91 7.21
C HIS A 64 -14.62 4.78 6.30
N ALA A 65 -13.30 4.85 6.54
CA ALA A 65 -12.38 5.60 5.68
C ALA A 65 -12.35 5.05 4.26
N ARG A 66 -12.42 3.73 4.08
CA ARG A 66 -12.51 3.09 2.76
C ARG A 66 -13.77 3.52 2.02
N ILE A 67 -14.92 3.56 2.70
CA ILE A 67 -16.19 4.04 2.14
C ILE A 67 -16.05 5.50 1.72
N GLN A 68 -15.48 6.37 2.57
CA GLN A 68 -15.25 7.78 2.23
C GLN A 68 -14.34 7.97 1.01
N CYS A 69 -13.31 7.14 0.85
CA CYS A 69 -12.49 7.16 -0.36
C CYS A 69 -13.31 6.81 -1.61
N TRP A 70 -14.18 5.80 -1.54
CA TRP A 70 -15.05 5.44 -2.66
C TRP A 70 -16.10 6.51 -2.97
N GLU A 71 -16.76 7.07 -1.95
CA GLU A 71 -17.72 8.17 -2.10
C GLU A 71 -17.08 9.39 -2.75
N PHE A 72 -15.82 9.71 -2.40
CA PHE A 72 -15.08 10.78 -3.05
C PHE A 72 -14.87 10.51 -4.55
N LEU A 73 -14.44 9.30 -4.91
CA LEU A 73 -14.24 8.90 -6.30
C LEU A 73 -15.54 8.95 -7.10
N ASP A 74 -16.63 8.47 -6.51
CA ASP A 74 -17.97 8.48 -7.13
C ASP A 74 -18.49 9.90 -7.32
N SER A 75 -18.26 10.79 -6.34
CA SER A 75 -18.65 12.21 -6.44
C SER A 75 -17.98 12.94 -7.62
N LYS A 76 -16.82 12.44 -8.07
CA LYS A 76 -16.08 12.96 -9.22
C LYS A 76 -16.38 12.23 -10.53
N SER A 77 -17.26 11.22 -10.50
CA SER A 77 -17.43 10.27 -11.62
C SER A 77 -16.11 9.67 -12.11
N ALA A 78 -15.14 9.53 -11.19
CA ALA A 78 -13.74 9.22 -11.51
C ALA A 78 -13.33 7.83 -11.02
N SER A 79 -14.26 6.99 -10.56
CA SER A 79 -13.96 5.66 -10.00
C SER A 79 -13.18 4.72 -10.94
N ALA A 80 -13.26 4.97 -12.26
CA ALA A 80 -12.49 4.27 -13.30
C ALA A 80 -11.51 5.16 -14.09
N ASP A 81 -11.37 6.45 -13.73
CA ASP A 81 -10.49 7.39 -14.44
C ASP A 81 -9.10 7.48 -13.81
N PHE A 82 -8.19 6.66 -14.33
CA PHE A 82 -6.79 6.61 -13.89
C PHE A 82 -5.87 7.60 -14.63
N SER A 83 -6.42 8.62 -15.29
CA SER A 83 -5.63 9.71 -15.90
C SER A 83 -5.26 10.80 -14.89
N GLU A 84 -6.07 10.94 -13.83
CA GLU A 84 -5.89 11.93 -12.77
C GLU A 84 -5.07 11.36 -11.60
N SER A 85 -3.97 12.05 -11.26
CA SER A 85 -3.08 11.66 -10.15
C SER A 85 -3.81 11.57 -8.81
N GLU A 86 -4.80 12.45 -8.60
CA GLU A 86 -5.66 12.43 -7.41
C GLU A 86 -6.49 11.14 -7.31
N THR A 87 -7.08 10.67 -8.42
CA THR A 87 -7.80 9.39 -8.46
C THR A 87 -6.85 8.25 -8.11
N CYS A 88 -5.67 8.24 -8.71
CA CYS A 88 -4.65 7.22 -8.43
C CYS A 88 -4.22 7.22 -6.95
N ALA A 89 -4.04 8.40 -6.34
CA ALA A 89 -3.70 8.53 -4.92
C ALA A 89 -4.75 7.91 -4.00
N ILE A 90 -6.04 8.17 -4.29
CA ILE A 90 -7.15 7.66 -3.48
C ILE A 90 -7.33 6.15 -3.68
N ARG A 91 -7.21 5.67 -4.93
CA ARG A 91 -7.22 4.23 -5.23
C ARG A 91 -6.06 3.51 -4.55
N ALA A 92 -4.89 4.15 -4.46
CA ALA A 92 -3.72 3.59 -3.78
C ALA A 92 -3.94 3.54 -2.27
N ALA A 93 -4.59 4.57 -1.69
CA ALA A 93 -4.94 4.58 -0.28
C ALA A 93 -5.90 3.43 0.08
N ILE A 94 -6.87 3.12 -0.78
CA ILE A 94 -7.82 2.02 -0.56
C ILE A 94 -7.12 0.67 -0.37
N CYS A 95 -5.97 0.42 -1.00
CA CYS A 95 -5.25 -0.86 -0.95
C CYS A 95 -4.89 -1.32 0.46
N PHE A 96 -4.65 -0.40 1.41
CA PHE A 96 -4.27 -0.72 2.79
C PHE A 96 -5.35 -0.44 3.84
N LEU A 97 -6.58 -0.11 3.42
CA LEU A 97 -7.71 0.14 4.33
C LEU A 97 -8.53 -1.13 4.64
N TYR A 98 -7.97 -2.30 4.36
CA TYR A 98 -8.57 -3.58 4.73
C TYR A 98 -7.91 -4.11 6.01
N ALA A 99 -8.72 -4.57 6.94
CA ALA A 99 -8.23 -5.19 8.18
C ALA A 99 -7.50 -6.52 7.93
N GLU A 100 -7.92 -7.22 6.88
CA GLU A 100 -7.39 -8.49 6.39
C GLU A 100 -7.29 -8.42 4.87
N SER A 101 -6.49 -9.28 4.24
CA SER A 101 -6.31 -9.25 2.79
C SER A 101 -7.65 -9.37 2.06
N PRO A 102 -8.03 -8.42 1.18
CA PRO A 102 -9.30 -8.45 0.46
C PRO A 102 -9.34 -9.53 -0.63
N SER A 103 -8.18 -9.99 -1.08
CA SER A 103 -7.98 -11.10 -2.01
C SER A 103 -7.10 -12.17 -1.36
N GLU A 104 -7.22 -13.41 -1.82
CA GLU A 104 -6.25 -14.46 -1.48
C GLU A 104 -4.85 -14.13 -2.02
N ASP A 105 -4.77 -13.21 -2.99
CA ASP A 105 -3.54 -12.81 -3.67
C ASP A 105 -3.04 -11.42 -3.21
N ILE A 106 -2.15 -11.42 -2.21
CA ILE A 106 -1.44 -10.22 -1.74
C ILE A 106 -0.54 -9.63 -2.84
N SER A 107 -0.08 -10.45 -3.78
CA SER A 107 0.80 -10.01 -4.87
C SER A 107 0.04 -9.18 -5.90
N GLU A 108 -1.21 -9.55 -6.19
CA GLU A 108 -2.11 -8.75 -7.04
C GLU A 108 -2.39 -7.38 -6.39
N LEU A 109 -2.70 -7.37 -5.09
CA LEU A 109 -2.92 -6.12 -4.35
C LEU A 109 -1.70 -5.19 -4.41
N LEU A 110 -0.50 -5.73 -4.16
CA LEU A 110 0.74 -4.96 -4.21
C LEU A 110 1.07 -4.49 -5.64
N ALA A 111 0.88 -5.33 -6.65
CA ALA A 111 1.10 -4.96 -8.04
C ALA A 111 0.13 -3.87 -8.51
N TRP A 112 -1.13 -3.94 -8.06
CA TRP A 112 -2.12 -2.91 -8.33
C TRP A 112 -1.74 -1.58 -7.68
N PHE A 113 -1.32 -1.60 -6.40
CA PHE A 113 -0.78 -0.42 -5.72
C PHE A 113 0.37 0.21 -6.49
N LEU A 114 1.36 -0.60 -6.92
CA LEU A 114 2.52 -0.13 -7.67
C LEU A 114 2.13 0.51 -9.02
N THR A 115 1.11 -0.05 -9.69
CA THR A 115 0.57 0.52 -10.94
C THR A 115 -0.07 1.90 -10.71
N LEU A 116 -0.76 2.10 -9.58
CA LEU A 116 -1.38 3.38 -9.24
C LEU A 116 -0.35 4.45 -8.92
N VAL A 117 0.68 4.11 -8.15
CA VAL A 117 1.73 5.09 -7.79
C VAL A 117 2.63 5.45 -8.97
N GLU A 118 2.80 4.56 -9.96
CA GLU A 118 3.47 4.88 -11.23
C GLU A 118 2.69 5.96 -12.00
N LYS A 119 1.36 5.86 -12.04
CA LYS A 119 0.48 6.84 -12.70
C LYS A 119 0.41 8.19 -12.00
N MET A 120 0.86 8.29 -10.75
CA MET A 120 0.97 9.55 -10.03
C MET A 120 2.13 10.43 -10.53
N ASN A 121 2.84 10.01 -11.59
CA ASN A 121 3.83 10.79 -12.35
C ASN A 121 5.03 11.24 -11.51
N VAL A 122 5.58 10.33 -10.71
CA VAL A 122 6.89 10.55 -10.09
C VAL A 122 7.93 9.94 -11.01
N ASP A 123 8.80 10.77 -11.60
CA ASP A 123 9.96 10.41 -12.44
C ASP A 123 10.93 9.39 -11.79
N LYS A 124 10.64 8.92 -10.57
CA LYS A 124 11.49 8.05 -9.76
C LYS A 124 10.77 6.94 -8.98
N ALA A 125 9.45 6.83 -9.05
CA ALA A 125 8.67 5.96 -8.15
C ALA A 125 9.13 4.50 -8.14
N VAL A 126 9.23 3.86 -9.31
CA VAL A 126 9.55 2.42 -9.39
C VAL A 126 10.99 2.12 -8.98
N VAL A 127 11.93 3.02 -9.27
CA VAL A 127 13.35 2.87 -8.91
C VAL A 127 13.54 3.06 -7.40
N ASP A 128 12.89 4.07 -6.83
CA ASP A 128 12.94 4.32 -5.39
C ASP A 128 12.19 3.23 -4.61
N ALA A 129 11.07 2.70 -5.11
CA ALA A 129 10.38 1.55 -4.52
C ALA A 129 11.25 0.29 -4.55
N ALA A 130 11.93 0.00 -5.66
CA ALA A 130 12.85 -1.14 -5.76
C ALA A 130 14.08 -0.97 -4.85
N CYS A 131 14.62 0.23 -4.72
CA CYS A 131 15.70 0.56 -3.78
C CYS A 131 15.24 0.49 -2.31
N PHE A 132 14.02 0.93 -2.03
CA PHE A 132 13.41 0.88 -0.70
C PHE A 132 13.12 -0.56 -0.28
N LEU A 133 12.57 -1.39 -1.19
CA LEU A 133 12.43 -2.82 -0.97
C LEU A 133 13.81 -3.46 -0.69
N LYS A 134 14.86 -3.15 -1.45
CA LYS A 134 16.21 -3.66 -1.13
C LYS A 134 16.76 -3.18 0.22
N THR A 135 16.36 -2.00 0.70
CA THR A 135 16.82 -1.41 1.97
C THR A 135 16.06 -1.98 3.17
N TYR A 136 14.75 -2.20 3.04
CA TYR A 136 13.90 -2.85 4.04
C TYR A 136 14.06 -4.38 4.05
N PHE A 137 14.66 -4.94 3.00
CA PHE A 137 14.93 -6.37 2.85
C PHE A 137 16.37 -6.63 2.38
N PRO A 138 17.39 -6.42 3.23
CA PRO A 138 18.70 -6.94 2.96
C PRO A 138 18.63 -8.47 2.81
N ASP A 139 19.33 -8.98 1.79
CA ASP A 139 19.54 -10.41 1.50
C ASP A 139 19.85 -11.23 2.77
N GLU A 140 19.58 -12.53 2.77
CA GLU A 140 19.64 -13.47 3.91
C GLU A 140 21.01 -13.61 4.60
N ARG A 141 21.97 -12.75 4.26
CA ARG A 141 23.18 -12.52 5.04
C ARG A 141 22.90 -11.46 6.09
N GLY A 142 22.22 -11.90 7.15
CA GLY A 142 21.89 -11.10 8.30
C GLY A 142 23.04 -10.22 8.77
N ASN A 143 22.74 -8.94 8.93
CA ASN A 143 23.28 -8.14 10.01
C ASN A 143 22.12 -7.28 10.51
N HIS A 144 21.50 -7.76 11.59
CA HIS A 144 20.76 -6.88 12.47
C HIS A 144 21.75 -5.84 13.02
N PRO A 145 21.48 -4.52 12.90
CA PRO A 145 22.09 -3.60 13.83
C PRO A 145 21.45 -3.87 15.19
N GLU A 146 22.24 -4.46 16.08
CA GLU A 146 21.95 -4.48 17.51
C GLU A 146 21.70 -3.04 17.97
N ASN A 147 20.58 -2.83 18.65
CA ASN A 147 20.39 -1.76 19.62
C ASN A 147 19.51 -2.30 20.74
#